data_AF-A0A935W7Q9-F1
#
_entry.id   AF-A0A935W7Q9-F1
#
_cell.length_a   1.000
_cell.length_b   1.000
_cell.length_c   1.000
_cell.angle_alpha   90.00
_cell.angle_beta   90.00
_cell.angle_gamma   90.00
#
_symmetry.space_group_name_H-M   'P 1'
#
loop_
_entity.id
_entity.type
_entity.pdbx_description
1 polymer ?
#
loop_
_entity_poly.entity_id
_entity_poly.type
_entity_poly.pdbx_seq_one_letter_code
_entity_poly.pdbx_strand_id
1 'polypeptide(L)'
;MGEVNVLEILGKINKNIFSQKELNSLIQYSYKIASVYLKSSIARKQLPASIDIQSLDDLAIDSIVPLFVVNNAGILGILRSYNNWKDPIASELDAEYFLSKIIWKRTSQTITSHLKEKDPVFKKIITNLNLCIFSNDLYKKRFFGTVYIAKSKNDCDFSNVPPMEFFDSILEHIYRKKANGFIQHNF
;
A
#
# COMPACT_ATOMS: atom_id res chain seq x y z
N MET A 1 28.23 -8.77 4.49
CA MET A 1 26.86 -9.36 4.58
C MET A 1 26.53 -9.86 3.19
N GLY A 2 26.28 -11.16 3.02
CA GLY A 2 26.07 -11.75 1.70
C GLY A 2 24.88 -11.12 0.99
N GLU A 3 25.08 -10.77 -0.28
CA GLU A 3 24.03 -10.33 -1.18
C GLU A 3 22.97 -11.45 -1.27
N VAL A 4 21.72 -11.14 -0.96
CA VAL A 4 20.63 -12.11 -1.08
C VAL A 4 20.32 -12.21 -2.57
N ASN A 5 20.54 -13.37 -3.19
CA ASN A 5 20.15 -13.61 -4.59
C ASN A 5 18.64 -13.90 -4.65
N VAL A 6 17.85 -12.84 -4.83
CA VAL A 6 16.40 -12.87 -4.84
C VAL A 6 15.88 -13.66 -6.03
N LEU A 7 16.51 -13.53 -7.21
CA LEU A 7 16.10 -14.26 -8.41
C LEU A 7 16.19 -15.78 -8.20
N GLU A 8 17.31 -16.26 -7.67
CA GLU A 8 17.53 -17.68 -7.41
C GLU A 8 16.52 -18.22 -6.40
N ILE A 9 16.32 -17.50 -5.28
CA ILE A 9 15.39 -17.94 -4.22
C ILE A 9 13.95 -17.95 -4.74
N LEU A 10 13.52 -16.92 -5.48
CA LEU A 10 12.19 -16.90 -6.10
C LEU A 10 12.01 -18.04 -7.11
N GLY A 11 13.04 -18.35 -7.91
CA GLY A 11 13.03 -19.48 -8.83
C GLY A 11 12.88 -20.83 -8.13
N LYS A 12 13.57 -21.02 -6.99
CA LYS A 12 13.44 -22.20 -6.13
C LYS A 12 12.07 -22.28 -5.46
N ILE A 13 11.52 -21.15 -4.99
CA ILE A 13 10.17 -21.06 -4.44
C ILE A 13 9.13 -21.47 -5.49
N ASN A 14 9.25 -20.96 -6.72
CA ASN A 14 8.33 -21.31 -7.82
C ASN A 14 8.33 -22.80 -8.15
N LYS A 15 9.49 -23.45 -8.01
CA LYS A 15 9.65 -24.91 -8.19
C LYS A 15 9.36 -25.72 -6.93
N ASN A 16 9.02 -25.07 -5.81
CA ASN A 16 8.82 -25.68 -4.49
C ASN A 16 10.03 -26.48 -3.96
N ILE A 17 11.25 -26.06 -4.29
CA ILE A 17 12.54 -26.71 -3.93
C ILE A 17 13.45 -25.79 -3.10
N PHE A 18 12.87 -25.04 -2.18
CA PHE A 18 13.59 -24.08 -1.34
C PHE A 18 13.85 -24.66 0.06
N SER A 19 14.95 -24.24 0.67
CA SER A 19 15.27 -24.53 2.07
C SER A 19 14.68 -23.49 3.02
N GLN A 20 14.51 -23.86 4.29
CA GLN A 20 14.08 -22.92 5.32
C GLN A 20 15.05 -21.73 5.46
N LYS A 21 16.36 -21.96 5.24
CA LYS A 21 17.37 -20.90 5.30
C LYS A 21 17.17 -19.87 4.20
N GLU A 22 16.91 -20.30 2.96
CA GLU A 22 16.63 -19.40 1.84
C GLU A 22 15.32 -18.63 2.06
N LEU A 23 14.29 -19.30 2.55
CA LEU A 23 13.02 -18.64 2.90
C LEU A 23 13.23 -17.56 3.97
N ASN A 24 13.97 -17.87 5.04
CA ASN A 24 14.27 -16.93 6.12
C ASN A 24 15.08 -15.73 5.61
N SER A 25 16.04 -15.93 4.71
CA SER A 25 16.79 -14.85 4.07
C SER A 25 15.87 -13.92 3.29
N LEU A 26 14.93 -14.48 2.51
CA LEU A 26 13.96 -13.69 1.75
C LEU A 26 12.97 -12.94 2.67
N ILE A 27 12.55 -13.56 3.77
CA ILE A 27 11.72 -12.91 4.80
C ILE A 27 12.45 -11.70 5.39
N GLN A 28 13.71 -11.86 5.79
CA GLN A 28 14.49 -10.75 6.35
C GLN A 28 14.72 -9.62 5.34
N TYR A 29 14.98 -9.96 4.07
CA TYR A 29 15.11 -8.97 3.02
C TYR A 29 13.77 -8.22 2.80
N SER A 30 12.67 -8.96 2.79
CA SER A 30 11.32 -8.40 2.65
C SER A 30 10.94 -7.47 3.81
N TYR A 31 11.30 -7.85 5.03
CA TYR A 31 11.14 -7.03 6.23
C TYR A 31 11.85 -5.69 6.08
N LYS A 32 13.12 -5.69 5.65
CA LYS A 32 13.89 -4.45 5.43
C LYS A 32 13.20 -3.52 4.44
N ILE A 33 12.68 -4.05 3.33
CA ILE A 33 11.93 -3.27 2.33
C ILE A 33 10.69 -2.63 2.98
N ALA A 34 9.92 -3.40 3.75
CA ALA A 34 8.73 -2.91 4.43
C ALA A 34 9.06 -1.81 5.45
N SER A 35 10.09 -2.00 6.27
CA SER A 35 10.54 -1.01 7.26
C SER A 35 11.01 0.30 6.59
N VAL A 36 11.76 0.21 5.49
CA VAL A 36 12.18 1.40 4.72
C VAL A 36 10.96 2.14 4.16
N TYR A 37 9.97 1.42 3.62
CA TYR A 37 8.75 2.02 3.12
C TYR A 37 7.94 2.73 4.21
N LEU A 38 7.81 2.13 5.39
CA LEU A 38 7.11 2.71 6.54
C LEU A 38 7.79 3.99 7.04
N LYS A 39 9.12 3.94 7.26
CA LYS A 39 9.92 5.11 7.65
C LYS A 39 9.78 6.25 6.64
N SER A 40 9.84 5.92 5.35
CA SER A 40 9.65 6.91 4.28
C SER A 40 8.23 7.49 4.27
N SER A 41 7.22 6.71 4.64
CA SER A 41 5.82 7.16 4.70
C SER A 41 5.58 8.12 5.86
N ILE A 42 6.25 7.91 7.00
CA ILE A 42 6.27 8.89 8.11
C ILE A 42 6.95 10.19 7.67
N ALA A 43 8.13 10.09 7.04
CA ALA A 43 8.87 11.27 6.56
C ALA A 43 8.04 12.12 5.58
N ARG A 44 7.20 11.47 4.75
CA ARG A 44 6.26 12.13 3.83
C ARG A 44 4.92 12.54 4.47
N LYS A 45 4.77 12.42 5.79
CA LYS A 45 3.53 12.71 6.54
C LYS A 45 2.29 11.93 6.06
N GLN A 46 2.49 10.78 5.42
CA GLN A 46 1.40 9.87 5.01
C GLN A 46 0.90 9.03 6.20
N LEU A 47 1.73 8.93 7.23
CA LEU A 47 1.42 8.33 8.52
C LEU A 47 1.58 9.39 9.62
N PRO A 48 0.75 9.37 10.67
CA PRO A 48 0.99 10.19 11.85
C PRO A 48 2.36 9.88 12.45
N ALA A 49 3.12 10.93 12.79
CA ALA A 49 4.41 10.79 13.47
C ALA A 49 4.29 10.20 14.89
N SER A 50 3.07 10.15 15.44
CA SER A 50 2.76 9.56 16.75
C SER A 50 2.68 8.03 16.74
N ILE A 51 2.92 7.37 15.60
CA ILE A 51 3.04 5.91 15.57
C ILE A 51 4.37 5.53 16.20
N ASP A 52 4.30 4.79 17.31
CA ASP A 52 5.48 4.30 18.04
C ASP A 52 6.33 3.35 17.17
N ILE A 53 7.63 3.30 17.44
CA ILE A 53 8.62 2.48 16.73
C ILE A 53 8.27 1.00 16.84
N GLN A 54 7.83 0.51 18.01
CA GLN A 54 7.36 -0.87 18.16
C GLN A 54 6.18 -1.16 17.24
N SER A 55 5.25 -0.21 17.10
CA SER A 55 4.15 -0.31 16.15
C SER A 55 4.63 -0.34 14.69
N LEU A 56 5.81 0.17 14.35
CA LEU A 56 6.33 0.11 12.97
C LEU A 56 6.93 -1.25 12.63
N ASP A 57 7.63 -1.87 13.57
CA ASP A 57 8.17 -3.21 13.38
C ASP A 57 7.04 -4.24 13.28
N ASP A 58 6.02 -4.14 14.14
CA ASP A 58 4.81 -4.95 14.06
C ASP A 58 4.08 -4.75 12.72
N LEU A 59 3.91 -3.49 12.28
CA LEU A 59 3.31 -3.19 10.97
C LEU A 59 4.14 -3.75 9.81
N ALA A 60 5.48 -3.72 9.90
CA ALA A 60 6.34 -4.29 8.88
C ALA A 60 6.17 -5.81 8.79
N ILE A 61 6.11 -6.48 9.94
CA ILE A 61 5.87 -7.93 10.05
C ILE A 61 4.48 -8.28 9.48
N ASP A 62 3.42 -7.62 9.95
CA ASP A 62 2.04 -7.86 9.50
C ASP A 62 1.86 -7.65 8.00
N SER A 63 2.65 -6.75 7.41
CA SER A 63 2.66 -6.50 5.96
C SER A 63 3.16 -7.72 5.17
N ILE A 64 4.22 -8.37 5.65
CA ILE A 64 4.90 -9.43 4.90
C ILE A 64 4.44 -10.84 5.26
N VAL A 65 3.94 -11.07 6.49
CA VAL A 65 3.53 -12.40 6.97
C VAL A 65 2.67 -13.15 5.95
N PRO A 66 1.63 -12.55 5.35
CA PRO A 66 0.76 -13.33 4.46
C PRO A 66 1.38 -13.68 3.11
N LEU A 67 2.60 -13.20 2.79
CA LEU A 67 3.38 -13.66 1.64
C LEU A 67 4.09 -14.99 1.94
N PHE A 68 4.40 -15.25 3.21
CA PHE A 68 5.25 -16.36 3.64
C PHE A 68 4.52 -17.41 4.49
N VAL A 69 3.23 -17.20 4.78
CA VAL A 69 2.36 -18.21 5.37
C VAL A 69 1.76 -19.07 4.25
N VAL A 70 1.79 -20.39 4.46
CA VAL A 70 1.11 -21.35 3.59
C VAL A 70 -0.40 -21.26 3.81
N ASN A 71 -1.17 -21.24 2.72
CA ASN A 71 -2.62 -21.33 2.81
C ASN A 71 -3.08 -22.77 3.08
N ASN A 72 -4.39 -22.99 3.19
CA ASN A 72 -4.99 -24.32 3.39
C ASN A 72 -4.65 -25.32 2.26
N ALA A 73 -4.19 -24.85 1.11
CA ALA A 73 -3.74 -25.67 -0.01
C ALA A 73 -2.21 -25.90 -0.01
N GLY A 74 -1.50 -25.48 1.05
CA GLY A 74 -0.04 -25.63 1.17
C GLY A 74 0.78 -24.66 0.33
N ILE A 75 0.16 -23.63 -0.26
CA ILE A 75 0.82 -22.69 -1.19
C ILE A 75 1.17 -21.40 -0.46
N LEU A 76 2.42 -20.93 -0.63
CA LEU A 76 2.87 -19.63 -0.13
C LEU A 76 2.16 -18.47 -0.84
N GLY A 77 1.79 -17.42 -0.09
CA GLY A 77 1.14 -16.24 -0.66
C GLY A 77 1.98 -15.51 -1.72
N ILE A 78 3.31 -15.56 -1.63
CA ILE A 78 4.22 -14.97 -2.61
C ILE A 78 4.12 -15.64 -3.99
N LEU A 79 3.84 -16.95 -4.05
CA LEU A 79 3.66 -17.68 -5.30
C LEU A 79 2.46 -17.19 -6.09
N ARG A 80 1.37 -16.86 -5.40
CA ARG A 80 0.22 -16.23 -6.04
C ARG A 80 0.60 -14.89 -6.66
N SER A 81 1.43 -14.10 -5.99
CA SER A 81 1.88 -12.82 -6.52
C SER A 81 2.81 -12.99 -7.73
N TYR A 82 3.70 -13.98 -7.66
CA TYR A 82 4.61 -14.35 -8.75
C TYR A 82 3.83 -14.79 -10.00
N ASN A 83 2.87 -15.71 -9.86
CA ASN A 83 2.08 -16.23 -10.99
C ASN A 83 1.15 -15.20 -11.63
N ASN A 84 0.76 -14.16 -10.90
CA ASN A 84 -0.07 -13.06 -11.43
C ASN A 84 0.76 -11.86 -11.90
N TRP A 85 2.08 -11.94 -11.80
CA TRP A 85 2.98 -10.89 -12.27
C TRP A 85 3.05 -10.94 -13.79
N LYS A 86 2.92 -9.77 -14.43
CA LYS A 86 2.83 -9.68 -15.89
C LYS A 86 4.20 -9.56 -16.56
N ASP A 87 5.14 -8.91 -15.89
CA ASP A 87 6.45 -8.62 -16.46
C ASP A 87 7.39 -9.82 -16.23
N PRO A 88 8.22 -10.21 -17.21
CA PRO A 88 9.16 -11.31 -17.01
C PRO A 88 10.18 -10.95 -15.94
N ILE A 89 10.49 -11.92 -15.05
CA ILE A 89 11.53 -11.79 -14.04
C ILE A 89 12.77 -12.53 -14.55
N ALA A 90 13.62 -11.82 -15.31
CA ALA A 90 14.76 -12.41 -16.00
C ALA A 90 16.11 -12.09 -15.34
N SER A 91 16.18 -10.97 -14.60
CA SER A 91 17.38 -10.52 -13.91
C SER A 91 17.16 -10.36 -12.41
N GLU A 92 18.26 -10.23 -11.66
CA GLU A 92 18.22 -9.93 -10.23
C GLU A 92 17.48 -8.62 -9.95
N LEU A 93 17.71 -7.59 -10.77
CA LEU A 93 17.00 -6.31 -10.67
C LEU A 93 15.49 -6.46 -10.87
N ASP A 94 15.06 -7.30 -11.82
CA ASP A 94 13.63 -7.56 -12.02
C ASP A 94 13.01 -8.26 -10.81
N ALA A 95 13.76 -9.19 -10.20
CA ALA A 95 13.33 -9.93 -9.02
C ALA A 95 13.20 -9.02 -7.79
N GLU A 96 14.17 -8.16 -7.56
CA GLU A 96 14.13 -7.14 -6.51
C GLU A 96 13.00 -6.14 -6.74
N TYR A 97 12.79 -5.72 -7.99
CA TYR A 97 11.71 -4.81 -8.35
C TYR A 97 10.33 -5.43 -8.11
N PHE A 98 10.12 -6.67 -8.57
CA PHE A 98 8.92 -7.45 -8.29
C PHE A 98 8.64 -7.52 -6.79
N LEU A 99 9.63 -7.96 -6.02
CA LEU A 99 9.49 -8.15 -4.59
C LEU A 99 9.17 -6.83 -3.89
N SER A 100 9.89 -5.77 -4.23
CA SER A 100 9.67 -4.41 -3.70
C SER A 100 8.26 -3.91 -3.98
N LYS A 101 7.76 -4.08 -5.21
CA LYS A 101 6.40 -3.65 -5.59
C LYS A 101 5.32 -4.40 -4.82
N ILE A 102 5.48 -5.71 -4.66
CA ILE A 102 4.52 -6.52 -3.89
C ILE A 102 4.54 -6.09 -2.42
N ILE A 103 5.72 -5.95 -1.82
CA ILE A 103 5.85 -5.53 -0.43
C ILE A 103 5.27 -4.14 -0.22
N TRP A 104 5.62 -3.14 -1.04
CA TRP A 104 5.05 -1.80 -0.91
C TRP A 104 3.54 -1.78 -1.02
N LYS A 105 2.97 -2.58 -1.94
CA LYS A 105 1.51 -2.72 -2.06
C LYS A 105 0.91 -3.30 -0.78
N ARG A 106 1.49 -4.36 -0.23
CA ARG A 106 1.04 -5.01 1.00
C ARG A 106 1.17 -4.09 2.21
N THR A 107 2.31 -3.42 2.36
CA THR A 107 2.54 -2.44 3.43
C THR A 107 1.55 -1.28 3.35
N SER A 108 1.27 -0.76 2.16
CA SER A 108 0.25 0.28 1.98
C SER A 108 -1.16 -0.20 2.37
N GLN A 109 -1.49 -1.48 2.11
CA GLN A 109 -2.75 -2.09 2.54
C GLN A 109 -2.82 -2.22 4.06
N THR A 110 -1.76 -2.73 4.69
CA THR A 110 -1.67 -2.90 6.15
C THR A 110 -1.79 -1.57 6.88
N ILE A 111 -1.08 -0.53 6.43
CA ILE A 111 -1.23 0.85 6.93
C ILE A 111 -2.70 1.28 6.89
N THR A 112 -3.36 1.07 5.75
CA THR A 112 -4.75 1.50 5.57
C THR A 112 -5.69 0.76 6.52
N SER A 113 -5.48 -0.55 6.73
CA SER A 113 -6.26 -1.34 7.68
C SER A 113 -6.05 -0.87 9.11
N HIS A 114 -4.80 -0.65 9.53
CA HIS A 114 -4.46 -0.15 10.86
C HIS A 114 -5.11 1.20 11.16
N LEU A 115 -5.08 2.12 10.19
CA LEU A 115 -5.74 3.42 10.34
C LEU A 115 -7.26 3.29 10.44
N LYS A 116 -7.88 2.36 9.72
CA LYS A 116 -9.33 2.10 9.81
C LYS A 116 -9.74 1.51 11.17
N GLU A 117 -8.86 0.73 11.79
CA GLU A 117 -9.10 0.17 13.12
C GLU A 117 -8.96 1.23 14.21
N LYS A 118 -7.97 2.10 14.09
CA LYS A 118 -7.75 3.20 15.04
C LYS A 118 -8.75 4.36 14.92
N ASP A 119 -9.22 4.65 13.71
CA ASP A 119 -10.10 5.78 13.42
C ASP A 119 -11.37 5.35 12.68
N PRO A 120 -12.52 5.22 13.39
CA PRO A 120 -13.82 4.91 12.78
C PRO A 120 -14.30 5.95 11.76
N VAL A 121 -13.93 7.22 11.92
CA VAL A 121 -14.28 8.30 10.98
C VAL A 121 -13.51 8.11 9.69
N PHE A 122 -12.20 7.87 9.77
CA PHE A 122 -11.38 7.52 8.61
C PHE A 122 -11.94 6.30 7.88
N LYS A 123 -12.34 5.25 8.62
CA LYS A 123 -12.99 4.07 8.04
C LYS A 123 -14.26 4.43 7.28
N LYS A 124 -15.13 5.26 7.83
CA LYS A 124 -16.37 5.72 7.18
C LYS A 124 -16.07 6.54 5.92
N ILE A 125 -15.11 7.47 5.98
CA ILE A 125 -14.69 8.28 4.83
C ILE A 125 -14.19 7.40 3.68
N ILE A 126 -13.25 6.50 3.96
CA ILE A 126 -12.69 5.61 2.92
C ILE A 126 -13.75 4.67 2.35
N THR A 127 -14.67 4.18 3.19
CA THR A 127 -15.76 3.30 2.74
C THR A 127 -16.70 4.05 1.81
N ASN A 128 -17.17 5.23 2.21
CA ASN A 128 -18.03 6.07 1.37
C ASN A 128 -17.34 6.50 0.07
N LEU A 129 -16.05 6.85 0.13
CA LEU A 129 -15.27 7.17 -1.06
C LEU A 129 -15.21 5.99 -2.03
N ASN A 130 -14.96 4.78 -1.53
CA ASN A 130 -14.94 3.58 -2.37
C ASN A 130 -16.32 3.28 -2.98
N LEU A 131 -17.40 3.47 -2.21
CA LEU A 131 -18.76 3.33 -2.71
C LEU A 131 -19.05 4.34 -3.82
N CYS A 132 -18.72 5.62 -3.63
CA CYS A 132 -18.88 6.64 -4.66
C CYS A 132 -18.07 6.32 -5.92
N ILE A 133 -16.83 5.85 -5.78
CA ILE A 133 -15.99 5.47 -6.92
C ILE A 133 -16.63 4.32 -7.70
N PHE A 134 -17.13 3.31 -6.99
CA PHE A 134 -17.80 2.16 -7.60
C PHE A 134 -19.12 2.57 -8.28
N SER A 135 -19.99 3.31 -7.59
CA SER A 135 -21.31 3.70 -8.11
C SER A 135 -21.26 4.68 -9.28
N ASN A 136 -20.11 5.34 -9.51
CA ASN A 136 -19.94 6.32 -10.60
C ASN A 136 -18.94 5.84 -11.67
N ASP A 137 -18.60 4.54 -11.69
CA ASP A 137 -17.64 3.95 -12.63
C ASP A 137 -16.29 4.70 -12.72
N LEU A 138 -15.81 5.20 -11.57
CA LEU A 138 -14.54 5.91 -11.46
C LEU A 138 -13.39 4.94 -11.16
N TYR A 139 -12.17 5.36 -11.47
CA TYR A 139 -10.96 4.55 -11.33
C TYR A 139 -9.94 5.23 -10.42
N LYS A 140 -9.31 4.45 -9.54
CA LYS A 140 -8.14 4.91 -8.78
C LYS A 140 -6.87 4.71 -9.59
N LYS A 141 -6.10 5.77 -9.77
CA LYS A 141 -4.77 5.73 -10.41
C LYS A 141 -3.71 6.23 -9.45
N ARG A 142 -2.59 5.52 -9.34
CA ARG A 142 -1.47 5.95 -8.50
C ARG A 142 -0.41 6.61 -9.38
N PHE A 143 -0.04 7.84 -9.07
CA PHE A 143 1.00 8.61 -9.76
C PHE A 143 1.87 9.31 -8.73
N PHE A 144 3.20 9.10 -8.79
CA PHE A 144 4.19 9.56 -7.80
C PHE A 144 3.79 9.36 -6.32
N GLY A 145 3.12 8.24 -6.01
CA GLY A 145 2.72 7.90 -4.65
C GLY A 145 1.39 8.53 -4.19
N THR A 146 0.82 9.43 -4.97
CA THR A 146 -0.53 9.99 -4.77
C THR A 146 -1.56 9.16 -5.53
N VAL A 147 -2.74 8.98 -4.94
CA VAL A 147 -3.85 8.28 -5.59
C VAL A 147 -4.86 9.31 -6.09
N TYR A 148 -5.03 9.34 -7.41
CA TYR A 148 -5.99 10.16 -8.13
C TYR A 148 -7.23 9.34 -8.48
N ILE A 149 -8.37 10.02 -8.61
CA ILE A 149 -9.63 9.44 -9.08
C ILE A 149 -9.86 9.95 -10.50
N ALA A 150 -9.97 9.04 -11.46
CA ALA A 150 -10.11 9.33 -12.88
C ALA A 150 -11.43 8.77 -13.44
N LYS A 151 -11.97 9.42 -14.49
CA LYS A 151 -13.21 8.97 -15.15
C LYS A 151 -12.99 7.79 -16.10
N SER A 152 -11.78 7.61 -16.62
CA SER A 152 -11.44 6.51 -17.52
C SER A 152 -10.23 5.72 -17.05
N LYS A 153 -10.25 4.42 -17.31
CA LYS A 153 -9.11 3.52 -17.08
C LYS A 153 -7.89 3.90 -17.93
N ASN A 154 -8.10 4.55 -19.08
CA ASN A 154 -7.05 4.96 -20.02
C ASN A 154 -6.65 6.44 -19.90
N ASP A 155 -7.33 7.24 -19.07
CA ASP A 155 -6.97 8.64 -18.84
C ASP A 155 -5.65 8.74 -18.07
N CYS A 156 -4.54 8.81 -18.79
CA CYS A 156 -3.22 9.07 -18.22
C CYS A 156 -2.85 10.55 -18.32
N ASP A 157 -3.84 11.42 -18.57
CA ASP A 157 -3.62 12.84 -18.67
C ASP A 157 -3.51 13.48 -17.28
N PHE A 158 -2.28 13.50 -16.76
CA PHE A 158 -1.92 14.20 -15.53
C PHE A 158 -1.61 15.68 -15.78
N SER A 159 -1.77 16.19 -17.00
CA SER A 159 -1.55 17.62 -17.29
C SER A 159 -2.58 18.53 -16.59
N ASN A 160 -3.74 17.96 -16.22
CA ASN A 160 -4.85 18.64 -15.56
C ASN A 160 -4.97 18.31 -14.06
N VAL A 161 -3.90 17.85 -13.40
CA VAL A 161 -3.91 17.70 -11.94
C VAL A 161 -4.11 19.09 -11.32
N PRO A 162 -5.22 19.31 -10.58
CA PRO A 162 -5.43 20.60 -9.93
C PRO A 162 -4.26 20.90 -9.00
N PRO A 163 -3.76 22.14 -8.99
CA PRO A 163 -2.63 22.49 -8.14
C PRO A 163 -3.07 22.40 -6.67
N MET A 164 -2.10 22.29 -5.76
CA MET A 164 -2.38 21.98 -4.35
C MET A 164 -3.35 22.99 -3.71
N GLU A 165 -3.33 24.26 -4.15
CA GLU A 165 -4.22 25.31 -3.65
C GLU A 165 -5.70 25.02 -3.94
N PHE A 166 -6.02 24.26 -4.99
CA PHE A 166 -7.38 23.83 -5.28
C PHE A 166 -7.93 22.92 -4.16
N PHE A 167 -7.12 21.99 -3.65
CA PHE A 167 -7.54 21.08 -2.60
C PHE A 167 -7.72 21.80 -1.26
N ASP A 168 -6.86 22.77 -0.95
CA ASP A 168 -7.00 23.63 0.23
C ASP A 168 -8.30 24.44 0.17
N SER A 169 -8.64 24.96 -1.02
CA SER A 169 -9.91 25.68 -1.23
C SER A 169 -11.15 24.80 -1.01
N ILE A 170 -11.09 23.51 -1.37
CA ILE A 170 -12.18 22.56 -1.12
C ILE A 170 -12.35 22.32 0.38
N LEU A 171 -11.24 22.11 1.10
CA LEU A 171 -11.27 21.92 2.54
C LEU A 171 -11.85 23.15 3.23
N GLU A 172 -11.37 24.35 2.90
CA GLU A 172 -11.94 25.61 3.41
C GLU A 172 -13.44 25.72 3.12
N HIS A 173 -13.88 25.39 1.90
CA HIS A 173 -15.29 25.46 1.53
C HIS A 173 -16.14 24.48 2.35
N ILE A 174 -15.66 23.25 2.57
CA ILE A 174 -16.33 22.24 3.40
C ILE A 174 -16.38 22.69 4.87
N TYR A 175 -15.28 23.23 5.41
CA TYR A 175 -15.22 23.75 6.78
C TYR A 175 -16.15 24.95 6.98
N ARG A 176 -16.20 25.90 6.05
CA ARG A 176 -17.12 27.04 6.09
C ARG A 176 -18.59 26.60 6.00
N LYS A 177 -18.91 25.64 5.14
CA LYS A 177 -20.28 25.07 5.09
C LYS A 177 -20.67 24.39 6.40
N LYS A 178 -19.74 23.66 7.03
CA LYS A 178 -19.99 23.03 8.33
C LYS A 178 -20.15 24.06 9.44
N ALA A 179 -19.34 25.11 9.47
CA ALA A 179 -19.46 26.22 10.43
C ALA A 179 -20.78 26.98 10.27
N ASN A 180 -21.22 27.23 9.04
CA ASN A 180 -22.48 27.92 8.75
C ASN A 180 -23.71 27.04 8.96
N GLY A 181 -23.57 25.71 8.92
CA GLY A 181 -24.64 24.76 9.24
C GLY A 181 -24.97 24.62 10.73
N PHE A 182 -24.08 25.05 11.63
CA PHE A 182 -24.32 25.07 13.09
C PHE A 182 -25.10 26.30 13.56
N ILE A 183 -25.37 27.28 12.69
CA ILE A 183 -26.05 28.54 13.06
C ILE A 183 -27.59 28.47 12.86
N GLN A 184 -28.15 27.38 12.32
CA GLN A 184 -29.60 27.27 12.03
C GLN A 184 -30.45 26.46 13.00
N HIS A 185 -29.99 26.21 14.22
CA HIS A 185 -30.86 25.75 15.31
C HIS A 185 -30.53 26.50 16.58
N ASN A 186 -31.10 27.71 16.71
CA ASN A 186 -31.46 28.36 17.96
C ASN A 186 -32.36 29.56 17.60
N PHE A 187 -33.64 29.27 17.38
CA PHE A 187 -34.73 30.20 17.66
C PHE A 187 -35.48 29.63 18.87
#